data_AF-X0BS68-F1
#
_entry.id   AF-X0BS68-F1
#
_cell.length_a   1.000
_cell.length_b   1.000
_cell.length_c   1.000
_cell.angle_alpha   90.00
_cell.angle_beta   90.00
_cell.angle_gamma   90.00
#
_symmetry.space_group_name_H-M   'P 1'
#
loop_
_entity.id
_entity.type
_entity.pdbx_description
1 polymer ?
#
loop_
_entity_poly.entity_id
_entity_poly.type
_entity_poly.pdbx_seq_one_letter_code
_entity_poly.pdbx_strand_id
1 'polypeptide(L)'
;MVYHVNIVVGSESCDAAVAVHPVLEALGIHQSPADKKLPRIWWTTSGLMALMPIHAAGDHTSEAAPKTFNFVIPSYTTTLRALAYARENEWKPLRGTDCDFAFITSPNNARSKAPLTVEESARELDDVVRQHCRTQVLVGPTKPETLSILESCNAVYFGCHGESMSTQPCKSYLQLGTDAESHLTIPKDSRLAASESAACVPVCMLHCKRVS
;
A
#
# COMPACT_ATOMS: atom_id res chain seq x y z
N MET A 1 -9.41 0.75 19.22
CA MET A 1 -8.11 0.61 19.92
C MET A 1 -7.01 0.59 18.86
N VAL A 2 -5.95 1.39 19.01
CA VAL A 2 -4.85 1.50 18.03
C VAL A 2 -3.57 1.06 18.73
N TYR A 3 -2.96 -0.01 18.24
CA TYR A 3 -1.70 -0.53 18.79
C TYR A 3 -0.53 -0.10 17.91
N HIS A 4 0.62 0.17 18.54
CA HIS A 4 1.88 0.44 17.87
C HIS A 4 2.91 -0.60 18.32
N VAL A 5 3.52 -1.28 17.37
CA VAL A 5 4.49 -2.34 17.65
C VAL A 5 5.76 -2.05 16.86
N ASN A 6 6.89 -2.03 17.57
CA ASN A 6 8.22 -1.97 16.98
C ASN A 6 8.87 -3.34 17.13
N ILE A 7 9.13 -4.02 16.01
CA ILE A 7 9.80 -5.32 16.02
C ILE A 7 11.24 -5.12 15.54
N VAL A 8 12.19 -5.40 16.43
CA VAL A 8 13.63 -5.50 16.12
C VAL A 8 14.01 -6.97 16.31
N VAL A 9 14.34 -7.66 15.22
CA VAL A 9 14.72 -9.09 15.28
C VAL A 9 16.25 -9.20 15.32
N GLY A 10 16.76 -9.87 16.35
CA GLY A 10 18.14 -10.34 16.43
C GLY A 10 18.37 -11.52 15.47
N SER A 11 19.62 -11.86 15.18
CA SER A 11 20.09 -12.68 14.05
C SER A 11 19.69 -14.18 14.01
N GLU A 12 18.59 -14.58 14.64
CA GLU A 12 18.14 -15.98 14.62
C GLU A 12 16.85 -16.13 13.79
N SER A 13 16.84 -17.18 12.96
CA SER A 13 15.86 -17.52 11.93
C SER A 13 14.44 -17.57 12.51
N CYS A 14 13.71 -16.46 12.43
CA CYS A 14 12.31 -16.41 12.85
C CYS A 14 11.42 -16.67 11.64
N ASP A 15 10.70 -17.78 11.68
CA ASP A 15 9.57 -18.04 10.78
C ASP A 15 8.54 -16.91 10.97
N ALA A 16 8.07 -16.32 9.86
CA ALA A 16 7.15 -15.17 9.91
C ALA A 16 5.87 -15.50 10.71
N ALA A 17 5.41 -16.76 10.60
CA ALA A 17 4.27 -17.30 11.32
C ALA A 17 4.43 -17.22 12.85
N VAL A 18 5.66 -17.38 13.35
CA VAL A 18 5.98 -17.34 14.77
C VAL A 18 6.18 -15.90 15.25
N ALA A 19 6.67 -15.00 14.39
CA ALA A 19 7.03 -13.64 14.80
C ALA A 19 5.85 -12.77 15.26
N VAL A 20 4.64 -13.01 14.72
CA VAL A 20 3.46 -12.18 15.03
C VAL A 20 2.70 -12.67 16.26
N HIS A 21 2.73 -13.97 16.53
CA HIS A 21 1.94 -14.58 17.60
C HIS A 21 2.24 -13.99 19.00
N PRO A 22 3.51 -13.84 19.44
CA PRO A 22 3.84 -13.23 20.74
C PRO A 22 3.31 -11.79 20.88
N VAL A 23 3.25 -11.05 19.77
CA VAL A 23 2.71 -9.69 19.78
C VAL A 23 1.20 -9.73 20.02
N LEU A 24 0.48 -10.61 19.32
CA LEU A 24 -0.96 -10.77 19.52
C LEU A 24 -1.28 -11.22 20.95
N GLU A 25 -0.50 -12.14 21.50
CA GLU A 25 -0.64 -12.58 22.90
C GLU A 25 -0.41 -11.42 23.88
N ALA A 26 0.68 -10.66 23.73
CA ALA A 26 0.97 -9.52 24.61
C ALA A 26 -0.11 -8.42 24.55
N LEU A 27 -0.81 -8.31 23.42
CA LEU A 27 -1.93 -7.37 23.24
C LEU A 27 -3.29 -7.94 23.68
N GLY A 28 -3.34 -9.19 24.15
CA GLY A 28 -4.58 -9.86 24.56
C GLY A 28 -5.50 -10.23 23.39
N ILE A 29 -4.97 -10.33 22.17
CA ILE A 29 -5.71 -10.62 20.94
C ILE A 29 -5.62 -12.13 20.66
N HIS A 30 -6.53 -12.90 21.26
CA HIS A 30 -6.51 -14.36 21.18
C HIS A 30 -7.56 -14.94 20.21
N GLN A 31 -8.56 -14.15 19.84
CA GLN A 31 -9.70 -14.61 19.05
C GLN A 31 -10.17 -13.51 18.10
N SER A 32 -10.71 -13.92 16.95
CA SER A 32 -11.33 -12.98 16.03
C SER A 32 -12.55 -12.35 16.71
N PRO A 33 -12.69 -11.01 16.71
CA PRO A 33 -13.85 -10.33 17.26
C PRO A 33 -15.17 -10.88 16.70
N ALA A 34 -16.11 -11.21 17.59
CA ALA A 34 -17.42 -11.75 17.21
C ALA A 34 -18.22 -10.79 16.31
N ASP A 35 -18.00 -9.47 16.46
CA ASP A 35 -18.61 -8.42 15.65
C ASP A 35 -17.84 -8.13 14.34
N LYS A 36 -16.78 -8.91 14.05
CA LYS A 36 -15.85 -8.74 12.92
C LYS A 36 -15.16 -7.38 12.86
N LYS A 37 -15.21 -6.56 13.93
CA LYS A 37 -14.46 -5.30 14.00
C LYS A 37 -13.04 -5.56 14.47
N LEU A 38 -12.20 -5.93 13.53
CA LEU A 38 -10.79 -6.18 13.79
C LEU A 38 -10.08 -4.91 14.29
N PRO A 39 -9.30 -4.98 15.39
CA PRO A 39 -8.45 -3.87 15.80
C PRO A 39 -7.37 -3.61 14.73
N ARG A 40 -7.04 -2.33 14.53
CA ARG A 40 -5.94 -1.92 13.63
C ARG A 40 -4.63 -1.89 14.40
N ILE A 41 -3.61 -2.57 13.86
CA ILE A 41 -2.24 -2.53 14.37
C ILE A 41 -1.35 -1.83 13.35
N TRP A 42 -0.58 -0.84 13.82
CA TRP A 42 0.48 -0.21 13.03
C TRP A 42 1.83 -0.87 13.35
N TRP A 43 2.38 -1.54 12.35
CA TRP A 43 3.68 -2.18 12.37
C TRP A 43 4.74 -1.19 11.90
N THR A 44 5.71 -0.91 12.77
CA THR A 44 6.96 -0.25 12.39
C THR A 44 8.05 -1.30 12.39
N THR A 45 8.56 -1.64 11.20
CA THR A 45 9.53 -2.72 11.02
C THR A 45 10.85 -2.19 10.51
N SER A 46 11.95 -2.85 10.84
CA SER A 46 13.28 -2.53 10.34
C SER A 46 14.04 -3.79 9.92
N GLY A 47 15.07 -3.62 9.09
CA GLY A 47 15.88 -4.74 8.61
C GLY A 47 15.07 -5.77 7.82
N LEU A 48 15.39 -7.06 7.99
CA LEU A 48 14.74 -8.16 7.27
C LEU A 48 13.24 -8.28 7.54
N MET A 49 12.76 -7.87 8.72
CA MET A 49 11.33 -7.87 9.03
C MET A 49 10.52 -6.94 8.14
N ALA A 50 11.12 -5.89 7.59
CA ALA A 50 10.45 -5.01 6.64
C ALA A 50 10.12 -5.71 5.31
N LEU A 51 10.75 -6.85 5.04
CA LEU A 51 10.52 -7.66 3.83
C LEU A 51 9.52 -8.80 4.08
N MET A 52 9.13 -9.04 5.34
CA MET A 52 8.28 -10.18 5.68
C MET A 52 6.80 -9.83 5.50
N PRO A 53 5.97 -10.76 4.99
CA PRO A 53 4.54 -10.54 4.83
C PRO A 53 3.82 -10.71 6.19
N ILE A 54 4.09 -9.82 7.14
CA ILE A 54 3.53 -9.86 8.52
C ILE A 54 1.99 -9.96 8.50
N HIS A 55 1.33 -9.33 7.53
CA HIS A 55 -0.13 -9.39 7.35
C HIS A 55 -0.63 -10.81 7.06
N ALA A 56 0.20 -11.64 6.43
CA ALA A 56 -0.08 -13.02 6.08
C ALA A 56 0.64 -14.01 7.01
N ALA A 57 1.34 -13.56 8.04
CA ALA A 57 1.99 -14.45 9.00
C ALA A 57 0.95 -15.34 9.69
N GLY A 58 1.22 -16.64 9.71
CA GLY A 58 0.39 -17.65 10.32
C GLY A 58 0.69 -19.03 9.74
N ASP A 59 -0.01 -20.04 10.25
CA ASP A 59 0.07 -21.39 9.72
C ASP A 59 -0.82 -21.50 8.47
N HIS A 60 -0.22 -21.88 7.33
CA HIS A 60 -0.90 -22.05 6.04
C HIS A 60 -1.13 -23.51 5.66
N THR A 61 -0.82 -24.45 6.55
CA THR A 61 -1.03 -25.90 6.30
C THR A 61 -2.51 -26.28 6.22
N SER A 62 -3.40 -25.42 6.74
CA SER A 62 -4.85 -25.58 6.65
C SER A 62 -5.53 -24.21 6.52
N GLU A 63 -6.68 -24.17 5.84
CA GLU A 63 -7.51 -22.97 5.75
C GLU A 63 -7.99 -22.50 7.14
N ALA A 64 -8.28 -23.45 8.04
CA ALA A 64 -8.76 -23.17 9.39
C ALA A 64 -7.66 -22.66 10.34
N ALA A 65 -6.39 -22.82 9.97
CA ALA A 65 -5.28 -22.39 10.81
C ALA A 65 -5.26 -20.85 10.95
N PRO A 66 -4.88 -20.31 12.11
CA PRO A 66 -4.94 -18.88 12.38
C PRO A 66 -3.87 -18.10 11.60
N LYS A 67 -4.30 -17.06 10.88
CA LYS A 67 -3.42 -16.06 10.26
C LYS A 67 -3.65 -14.69 10.87
N THR A 68 -2.64 -13.83 10.79
CA THR A 68 -2.66 -12.47 11.32
C THR A 68 -3.88 -11.67 10.84
N PHE A 69 -4.23 -11.77 9.56
CA PHE A 69 -5.40 -11.08 9.01
C PHE A 69 -6.75 -11.56 9.56
N ASN A 70 -6.82 -12.71 10.25
CA ASN A 70 -8.03 -13.15 10.93
C ASN A 70 -8.30 -12.36 12.24
N PHE A 71 -7.27 -11.73 12.81
CA PHE A 71 -7.35 -11.09 14.12
C PHE A 71 -7.25 -9.57 14.06
N VAL A 72 -6.55 -9.02 13.08
CA VAL A 72 -6.20 -7.60 13.03
C VAL A 72 -6.27 -7.04 11.62
N ILE A 73 -6.44 -5.72 11.52
CA ILE A 73 -6.15 -4.96 10.30
C ILE A 73 -4.69 -4.49 10.39
N PRO A 74 -3.75 -5.10 9.65
CA PRO A 74 -2.36 -4.67 9.66
C PRO A 74 -2.23 -3.37 8.86
N SER A 75 -1.43 -2.44 9.37
CA SER A 75 -1.01 -1.23 8.68
C SER A 75 0.48 -1.04 8.92
N TYR A 76 1.19 -0.44 7.97
CA TYR A 76 2.65 -0.34 8.03
C TYR A 76 3.08 1.12 8.02
N THR A 77 4.18 1.39 8.71
CA THR A 77 4.86 2.69 8.68
C THR A 77 6.37 2.47 8.81
N THR A 78 7.17 3.30 8.14
CA THR A 78 8.63 3.26 8.15
C THR A 78 9.19 4.11 9.27
N THR A 79 8.42 5.09 9.76
CA THR A 79 8.87 6.00 10.80
C THR A 79 7.74 6.33 11.77
N LEU A 80 8.11 6.63 13.02
CA LEU A 80 7.16 7.15 14.01
C LEU A 80 6.60 8.52 13.60
N ARG A 81 7.36 9.32 12.85
CA ARG A 81 6.90 10.61 12.33
C ARG A 81 5.77 10.42 11.31
N ALA A 82 5.91 9.48 10.38
CA ALA A 82 4.86 9.15 9.42
C ALA A 82 3.59 8.63 10.13
N LEU A 83 3.75 7.86 11.21
CA LEU A 83 2.62 7.42 12.03
C LEU A 83 1.95 8.57 12.78
N ALA A 84 2.73 9.46 13.40
CA ALA A 84 2.20 10.63 14.10
C ALA A 84 1.42 11.52 13.11
N TYR A 85 2.01 11.77 11.94
CA TYR A 85 1.34 12.45 10.85
C TYR A 85 0.04 11.72 10.50
N ALA A 86 0.03 10.42 10.22
CA ALA A 86 -1.19 9.68 9.89
C ALA A 86 -2.29 9.73 10.99
N ARG A 87 -1.91 9.84 12.26
CA ARG A 87 -2.84 9.90 13.40
C ARG A 87 -3.45 11.27 13.62
N GLU A 88 -2.65 12.33 13.51
CA GLU A 88 -3.14 13.72 13.53
C GLU A 88 -4.10 13.99 12.36
N ASN A 89 -3.99 13.14 11.35
CA ASN A 89 -4.60 13.31 10.07
C ASN A 89 -5.71 12.27 9.86
N GLU A 90 -6.77 12.41 10.65
CA GLU A 90 -7.89 11.48 10.64
C GLU A 90 -8.42 11.24 9.22
N TRP A 91 -8.42 9.97 8.83
CA TRP A 91 -8.97 9.53 7.55
C TRP A 91 -10.49 9.61 7.62
N LYS A 92 -11.07 10.56 6.88
CA LYS A 92 -12.52 10.62 6.69
C LYS A 92 -12.89 9.60 5.61
N PRO A 93 -13.81 8.65 5.88
CA PRO A 93 -14.32 7.76 4.86
C PRO A 93 -14.91 8.58 3.71
N LEU A 94 -14.47 8.32 2.49
CA LEU A 94 -15.07 8.92 1.30
C LEU A 94 -16.52 8.45 1.21
N ARG A 95 -17.47 9.40 1.12
CA ARG A 95 -18.90 9.11 1.02
C ARG A 95 -19.51 9.91 -0.12
N GLY A 96 -20.13 9.21 -1.06
CA GLY A 96 -20.90 9.84 -2.15
C GLY A 96 -20.04 10.69 -3.09
N THR A 97 -20.56 11.84 -3.50
CA THR A 97 -20.01 12.70 -4.56
C THR A 97 -18.67 13.39 -4.24
N ASP A 98 -18.20 13.30 -2.98
CA ASP A 98 -16.92 13.83 -2.51
C ASP A 98 -15.77 12.82 -2.65
N CYS A 99 -15.94 11.83 -3.53
CA CYS A 99 -14.93 10.83 -3.85
C CYS A 99 -14.44 11.03 -5.29
N ASP A 100 -13.24 11.58 -5.45
CA ASP A 100 -12.49 11.66 -6.69
C ASP A 100 -11.45 10.52 -6.72
N PHE A 101 -11.56 9.64 -7.71
CA PHE A 101 -10.72 8.45 -7.85
C PHE A 101 -10.07 8.44 -9.24
N ALA A 102 -8.77 8.15 -9.33
CA ALA A 102 -8.09 8.00 -10.61
C ALA A 102 -7.56 6.59 -10.82
N PHE A 103 -7.66 6.09 -12.05
CA PHE A 103 -6.95 4.91 -12.52
C PHE A 103 -5.83 5.38 -13.43
N ILE A 104 -4.59 5.13 -13.05
CA ILE A 104 -3.39 5.43 -13.84
C ILE A 104 -2.77 4.12 -14.28
N THR A 105 -2.75 3.85 -15.57
CA THR A 105 -2.20 2.62 -16.13
C THR A 105 -1.08 2.86 -17.12
N SER A 106 -0.13 1.93 -17.18
CA SER A 106 0.82 1.87 -18.28
C SER A 106 0.17 1.28 -19.53
N PRO A 107 0.60 1.69 -20.74
CA PRO A 107 0.19 1.04 -21.97
C PRO A 107 0.49 -0.45 -21.96
N ASN A 108 -0.44 -1.29 -22.45
CA ASN A 108 -0.26 -2.74 -22.52
C ASN A 108 0.99 -3.16 -23.31
N ASN A 109 1.40 -2.31 -24.27
CA ASN A 109 2.55 -2.51 -25.16
C ASN A 109 3.80 -1.71 -24.73
N ALA A 110 3.96 -1.38 -23.45
CA ALA A 110 5.15 -0.69 -22.96
C ALA A 110 6.44 -1.40 -23.40
N ARG A 111 7.26 -0.72 -24.22
CA ARG A 111 8.54 -1.23 -24.73
C ARG A 111 9.39 -1.75 -23.56
N SER A 112 10.20 -2.78 -23.81
CA SER A 112 11.22 -3.32 -22.89
C SER A 112 10.75 -4.12 -21.66
N LYS A 113 9.43 -4.25 -21.42
CA LYS A 113 8.90 -5.13 -20.36
C LYS A 113 7.82 -6.07 -20.91
N ALA A 114 7.49 -7.10 -20.13
CA ALA A 114 6.40 -8.01 -20.47
C ALA A 114 5.08 -7.22 -20.58
N PRO A 115 4.20 -7.57 -21.54
CA PRO A 115 2.89 -6.94 -21.65
C PRO A 115 2.11 -7.08 -20.34
N LEU A 116 1.44 -6.01 -19.95
CA LEU A 116 0.45 -6.03 -18.89
C LEU A 116 -0.94 -5.91 -19.52
N THR A 117 -1.97 -6.46 -18.87
CA THR A 117 -3.39 -6.30 -19.26
C THR A 117 -4.12 -5.35 -18.31
N VAL A 118 -3.37 -4.37 -17.79
CA VAL A 118 -3.83 -3.46 -16.73
C VAL A 118 -4.81 -2.42 -17.22
N GLU A 119 -4.79 -2.06 -18.51
CA GLU A 119 -5.78 -1.15 -19.09
C GLU A 119 -7.20 -1.75 -19.03
N GLU A 120 -7.33 -3.05 -19.32
CA GLU A 120 -8.62 -3.76 -19.30
C GLU A 120 -9.13 -3.89 -17.86
N SER A 121 -8.26 -4.34 -16.94
CA SER A 121 -8.60 -4.42 -15.51
C SER A 121 -8.99 -3.06 -14.92
N ALA A 122 -8.33 -1.97 -15.32
CA ALA A 122 -8.69 -0.63 -14.87
C ALA A 122 -10.06 -0.19 -15.37
N ARG A 123 -10.45 -0.53 -16.62
CA ARG A 123 -11.79 -0.24 -17.15
C ARG A 123 -12.87 -1.05 -16.44
N GLU A 124 -12.62 -2.32 -16.18
CA GLU A 124 -13.54 -3.18 -15.42
C GLU A 124 -13.75 -2.68 -13.99
N LEU A 125 -12.66 -2.25 -13.33
CA LEU A 125 -12.74 -1.65 -11.99
C LEU A 125 -13.42 -0.28 -12.02
N ASP A 126 -13.16 0.54 -13.04
CA ASP A 126 -13.82 1.83 -13.23
C ASP A 126 -15.34 1.68 -13.31
N ASP A 127 -15.83 0.70 -14.07
CA ASP A 127 -17.28 0.43 -14.21
C ASP A 127 -17.98 0.19 -12.86
N VAL A 128 -17.28 -0.38 -11.88
CA VAL A 128 -17.78 -0.63 -10.52
C VAL A 128 -17.58 0.60 -9.62
N VAL A 129 -16.41 1.22 -9.67
CA VAL A 129 -16.04 2.34 -8.78
C VAL A 129 -16.81 3.62 -9.12
N ARG A 130 -17.09 3.87 -10.40
CA ARG A 130 -17.84 5.05 -10.86
C ARG A 130 -19.28 5.12 -10.35
N GLN A 131 -19.80 4.00 -9.84
CA GLN A 131 -21.12 3.96 -9.16
C GLN A 131 -21.08 4.69 -7.80
N HIS A 132 -19.89 4.90 -7.24
CA HIS A 132 -19.68 5.44 -5.90
C HIS A 132 -18.80 6.69 -5.86
N CYS A 133 -17.98 6.92 -6.90
CA CYS A 133 -17.00 7.99 -6.98
C CYS A 133 -16.98 8.64 -8.37
N ARG A 134 -16.53 9.89 -8.45
CA ARG A 134 -16.10 10.51 -9.72
C ARG A 134 -14.79 9.87 -10.12
N THR A 135 -14.74 9.28 -11.31
CA THR A 135 -13.57 8.54 -11.77
C THR A 135 -12.95 9.14 -13.03
N GLN A 136 -11.64 8.92 -13.18
CA GLN A 136 -10.90 9.23 -14.39
C GLN A 136 -9.90 8.10 -14.69
N VAL A 137 -9.80 7.69 -15.95
CA VAL A 137 -8.88 6.65 -16.40
C VAL A 137 -7.84 7.27 -17.33
N LEU A 138 -6.56 7.06 -17.03
CA LEU A 138 -5.43 7.59 -17.79
C LEU A 138 -4.46 6.48 -18.14
N VAL A 139 -4.12 6.41 -19.42
CA VAL A 139 -3.16 5.46 -19.96
C VAL A 139 -1.91 6.22 -20.39
N GLY A 140 -0.75 5.87 -19.84
CA GLY A 140 0.50 6.51 -20.24
C GLY A 140 0.69 7.98 -19.84
N PRO A 141 0.17 8.50 -18.70
CA PRO A 141 0.34 9.92 -18.39
C PRO A 141 1.80 10.25 -18.11
N THR A 142 2.17 11.48 -18.44
CA THR A 142 3.46 12.06 -18.06
C THR A 142 3.54 12.27 -16.55
N LYS A 143 4.77 12.45 -16.04
CA LYS A 143 4.98 12.77 -14.62
C LYS A 143 4.23 14.03 -14.16
N PRO A 144 4.25 15.18 -14.88
CA PRO A 144 3.49 16.35 -14.47
C PRO A 144 1.98 16.13 -14.41
N GLU A 145 1.40 15.42 -15.39
CA GLU A 145 -0.02 15.06 -15.39
C GLU A 145 -0.36 14.19 -14.18
N THR A 146 0.48 13.18 -13.91
CA THR A 146 0.31 12.31 -12.74
C THR A 146 0.36 13.08 -11.43
N LEU A 147 1.29 14.01 -11.27
CA LEU A 147 1.37 14.84 -10.07
C LEU A 147 0.13 15.73 -9.89
N SER A 148 -0.39 16.32 -10.98
CA SER A 148 -1.63 17.11 -10.93
C SER A 148 -2.84 16.28 -10.48
N ILE A 149 -2.95 15.04 -10.94
CA ILE A 149 -4.05 14.12 -10.59
C ILE A 149 -3.94 13.71 -9.13
N LEU A 150 -2.72 13.43 -8.70
CA LEU A 150 -2.39 13.13 -7.32
C LEU A 150 -2.70 14.33 -6.39
N GLU A 151 -2.81 15.56 -6.88
CA GLU A 151 -3.23 16.70 -6.05
C GLU A 151 -4.76 16.83 -5.98
N SER A 152 -5.49 16.37 -6.99
CA SER A 152 -6.94 16.54 -7.10
C SER A 152 -7.77 15.34 -6.62
N CYS A 153 -7.21 14.13 -6.58
CA CYS A 153 -7.94 12.91 -6.25
C CYS A 153 -7.75 12.44 -4.80
N ASN A 154 -8.79 11.82 -4.24
CA ASN A 154 -8.76 11.15 -2.93
C ASN A 154 -8.15 9.75 -2.99
N ALA A 155 -8.15 9.09 -4.14
CA ALA A 155 -7.54 7.79 -4.28
C ALA A 155 -7.08 7.56 -5.71
N VAL A 156 -6.00 6.80 -5.85
CA VAL A 156 -5.42 6.45 -7.14
C VAL A 156 -5.09 4.96 -7.16
N TYR A 157 -5.47 4.31 -8.25
CA TYR A 157 -5.04 2.98 -8.63
C TYR A 157 -3.91 3.09 -9.64
N PHE A 158 -2.79 2.42 -9.40
CA PHE A 158 -1.71 2.30 -10.37
C PHE A 158 -1.66 0.89 -10.94
N GLY A 159 -1.95 0.76 -12.24
CA GLY A 159 -1.76 -0.46 -13.01
C GLY A 159 -0.53 -0.33 -13.90
N CYS A 160 0.66 -0.61 -13.39
CA CYS A 160 1.90 -0.39 -14.12
C CYS A 160 3.06 -1.25 -13.61
N HIS A 161 4.19 -1.20 -14.31
CA HIS A 161 5.43 -1.81 -13.84
C HIS A 161 6.06 -0.94 -12.74
N GLY A 162 6.30 -1.53 -11.57
CA GLY A 162 7.14 -0.94 -10.53
C GLY A 162 8.58 -1.47 -10.61
N GLU A 163 9.55 -0.58 -10.46
CA GLU A 163 10.97 -0.93 -10.37
C GLU A 163 11.50 -0.60 -8.97
N SER A 164 12.16 -1.58 -8.35
CA SER A 164 12.60 -1.51 -6.96
C SER A 164 14.12 -1.55 -6.89
N MET A 165 14.76 -0.39 -6.67
CA MET A 165 16.22 -0.31 -6.59
C MET A 165 16.72 -0.46 -5.15
N SER A 166 17.08 -1.69 -4.76
CA SER A 166 17.49 -2.01 -3.38
C SER A 166 18.67 -1.19 -2.85
N THR A 167 19.66 -0.91 -3.69
CA THR A 167 20.86 -0.13 -3.30
C THR A 167 20.65 1.38 -3.38
N GLN A 168 19.63 1.82 -4.13
CA GLN A 168 19.29 3.24 -4.29
C GLN A 168 17.77 3.41 -4.27
N PRO A 169 17.10 3.27 -3.10
CA PRO A 169 15.64 3.25 -3.02
C PRO A 169 14.96 4.52 -3.56
N CYS A 170 15.62 5.68 -3.46
CA CYS A 170 15.12 6.93 -4.03
C CYS A 170 15.11 6.98 -5.57
N LYS A 171 15.70 5.97 -6.23
CA LYS A 171 15.65 5.78 -7.68
C LYS A 171 14.63 4.71 -8.11
N SER A 172 13.93 4.08 -7.17
CA SER A 172 12.75 3.27 -7.48
C SER A 172 11.69 4.12 -8.17
N TYR A 173 10.93 3.52 -9.08
CA TYR A 173 9.96 4.25 -9.89
C TYR A 173 8.78 3.38 -10.33
N LEU A 174 7.67 4.06 -10.64
CA LEU A 174 6.54 3.48 -11.38
C LEU A 174 6.66 3.90 -12.85
N GLN A 175 6.67 2.94 -13.77
CA GLN A 175 6.73 3.21 -15.21
C GLN A 175 5.31 3.47 -15.74
N LEU A 176 4.99 4.73 -15.99
CA LEU A 176 3.65 5.17 -16.37
C LEU A 176 3.42 5.06 -17.87
N GLY A 177 4.42 5.34 -18.71
CA GLY A 177 4.30 5.38 -20.17
C GLY A 177 5.39 4.59 -20.88
N THR A 178 5.51 4.78 -22.20
CA THR A 178 6.51 4.07 -23.01
C THR A 178 7.83 4.83 -23.17
N ASP A 179 7.85 6.12 -22.81
CA ASP A 179 9.04 6.96 -22.89
C ASP A 179 9.81 7.01 -21.56
N ALA A 180 11.02 7.57 -21.62
CA ALA A 180 11.91 7.68 -20.46
C ALA A 180 11.43 8.70 -19.42
N GLU A 181 10.53 9.62 -19.77
CA GLU A 181 10.07 10.71 -18.90
C GLU A 181 8.75 10.37 -18.17
N SER A 182 8.03 9.36 -18.66
CA SER A 182 6.78 8.87 -18.10
C SER A 182 7.04 7.87 -16.98
N HIS A 183 7.76 8.31 -15.96
CA HIS A 183 7.98 7.55 -14.75
C HIS A 183 7.78 8.42 -13.50
N LEU A 184 7.16 7.84 -12.47
CA LEU A 184 7.00 8.50 -11.17
C LEU A 184 8.07 7.97 -10.21
N THR A 185 9.03 8.84 -9.85
CA THR A 185 9.99 8.58 -8.78
C THR A 185 9.47 9.10 -7.44
N ILE A 186 9.96 8.50 -6.35
CA ILE A 186 9.80 9.06 -5.00
C ILE A 186 10.58 10.39 -4.96
N PRO A 187 9.94 11.55 -4.77
CA PRO A 187 10.66 12.82 -4.75
C PRO A 187 11.53 12.92 -3.48
N LYS A 188 12.78 13.36 -3.64
CA LYS A 188 13.78 13.45 -2.56
C LYS A 188 13.33 14.29 -1.34
N ASP A 189 12.45 15.27 -1.53
CA ASP A 189 12.05 16.25 -0.50
C ASP A 189 10.53 16.40 -0.31
N SER A 190 9.71 15.46 -0.80
CA SER A 190 8.25 15.66 -0.78
C SER A 190 7.59 15.30 0.55
N ARG A 191 6.52 16.02 0.88
CA ARG A 191 5.53 15.63 1.90
C ARG A 191 4.85 14.27 1.61
N LEU A 192 5.00 13.70 0.41
CA LEU A 192 4.68 12.28 0.12
C LEU A 192 5.62 11.31 0.85
N ALA A 193 6.87 11.71 1.12
CA ALA A 193 7.80 10.92 1.93
C ALA A 193 7.40 10.87 3.42
N ALA A 194 6.51 11.76 3.88
CA ALA A 194 5.90 11.68 5.20
C ALA A 194 4.75 10.65 5.26
N SER A 195 4.27 10.17 4.11
CA SER A 195 3.19 9.19 4.00
C SER A 195 3.59 7.85 3.40
N GLU A 196 4.83 7.65 2.93
CA GLU A 196 5.19 6.40 2.24
C GLU A 196 6.42 5.69 2.78
N SER A 197 6.14 4.43 3.07
CA SER A 197 7.00 3.40 3.59
C SER A 197 7.27 2.41 2.47
N ALA A 198 8.17 2.76 1.56
CA ALA A 198 8.60 1.83 0.52
C ALA A 198 9.52 0.76 1.12
N ALA A 199 8.95 -0.19 1.86
CA ALA A 199 9.37 -1.57 1.68
C ALA A 199 8.72 -1.99 0.36
N CYS A 200 9.52 -2.14 -0.70
CA CYS A 200 9.06 -2.69 -1.98
C CYS A 200 8.59 -4.12 -1.78
N VAL A 201 7.33 -4.30 -1.41
CA VAL A 201 6.60 -5.55 -1.62
C VAL A 201 5.81 -5.34 -2.92
N PRO A 202 6.07 -6.11 -3.99
CA PRO A 202 5.40 -5.94 -5.27
C PRO A 202 3.97 -6.43 -5.14
N VAL A 203 3.07 -5.54 -4.73
CA VAL A 203 1.63 -5.72 -4.82
C VAL A 203 1.09 -4.41 -5.38
N CYS A 204 0.21 -4.48 -6.37
CA CYS A 204 -0.55 -3.34 -6.90
C CYS A 204 -1.03 -2.46 -5.72
N MET A 205 -0.40 -1.30 -5.51
CA MET A 205 -0.81 -0.40 -4.45
C MET A 205 -2.00 0.42 -4.95
N LEU A 206 -3.17 0.21 -4.33
CA LEU A 206 -4.15 1.28 -4.20
C LEU A 206 -3.54 2.34 -3.28
N HIS A 207 -3.24 3.52 -3.80
CA HIS A 207 -2.76 4.64 -3.00
C HIS A 207 -3.95 5.57 -2.71
N CYS A 208 -4.49 5.51 -1.49
CA CYS A 208 -5.54 6.44 -1.06
C CYS A 208 -4.89 7.72 -0.52
N LYS A 209 -5.04 8.81 -1.27
CA LYS A 209 -4.53 10.13 -0.91
C LYS A 209 -5.48 10.88 0.02
N ARG A 210 -4.87 11.70 0.85
CA ARG A 210 -5.58 12.61 1.74
C ARG A 210 -6.01 13.87 0.98
N VAL A 211 -7.29 14.20 1.02
CA VAL A 211 -7.79 15.53 0.64
C VAL A 211 -8.16 16.28 1.92
N SER A 212 -7.61 17.48 2.04
CA SER A 212 -7.77 18.44 3.14
C SER A 212 -9.16 19.02 3.23
#